data_AF-T1J294-F1
#
_entry.id   AF-T1J294-F1
#
_cell.length_a   1.000
_cell.length_b   1.000
_cell.length_c   1.000
_cell.angle_alpha   90.00
_cell.angle_beta   90.00
_cell.angle_gamma   90.00
#
_symmetry.space_group_name_H-M   'P 1'
#
loop_
_entity.id
_entity.type
_entity.pdbx_description
1 polymer ?
#
loop_
_entity_poly.entity_id
_entity_poly.type
_entity_poly.pdbx_seq_one_letter_code
_entity_poly.pdbx_strand_id
1 'polypeptide(L)'
;MDLDVEMYRHPWESDEHWDLRKAFIIQYHGKFDEDRLLSLSQAYFNVEILGCSYSADVMSQLNKLAEGLPPSKRPPKKEQVTFVPDNQQEHDVI
;
A
#
# COMPACT_ATOMS: atom_id res chain seq x y z
N MET A 1 -0.17 24.68 12.39
CA MET A 1 0.90 23.68 12.48
C MET A 1 1.04 23.10 11.09
N ASP A 2 1.86 23.76 10.31
CA ASP A 2 2.18 23.42 8.94
C ASP A 2 3.10 22.19 9.02
N LEU A 3 2.55 21.02 8.72
CA LEU A 3 3.35 19.80 8.66
C LEU A 3 4.35 19.97 7.51
N ASP A 4 5.64 19.95 7.81
CA ASP A 4 6.72 20.10 6.84
C ASP A 4 6.91 18.79 6.04
N VAL A 5 5.85 18.38 5.35
CA VAL A 5 5.81 17.14 4.56
C VAL A 5 6.86 17.14 3.46
N GLU A 6 7.27 18.32 2.99
CA GLU A 6 8.29 18.50 1.96
C GLU A 6 9.64 17.86 2.38
N MET A 7 9.90 17.72 3.68
CA MET A 7 11.09 17.03 4.20
C MET A 7 11.12 15.53 3.84
N TYR A 8 9.96 14.92 3.59
CA TYR A 8 9.86 13.51 3.20
C TYR A 8 9.92 13.28 1.69
N ARG A 9 9.98 14.36 0.90
CA ARG A 9 10.06 14.27 -0.57
C ARG A 9 11.46 13.79 -0.98
N HIS A 10 11.51 12.76 -1.81
CA HIS A 10 12.77 12.37 -2.44
C HIS A 10 13.04 13.23 -3.68
N PRO A 11 14.31 13.65 -3.91
CA PRO A 11 14.66 14.50 -5.05
C PRO A 11 14.54 13.77 -6.40
N TRP A 12 14.50 12.44 -6.40
CA TRP A 12 14.29 11.61 -7.59
C TRP A 12 12.82 11.19 -7.80
N GLU A 13 11.89 11.69 -6.99
CA GLU A 13 10.47 11.37 -7.09
C GLU A 13 9.74 12.35 -8.01
N SER A 14 8.94 11.83 -8.95
CA SER A 14 8.07 12.64 -9.80
C SER A 14 6.98 13.34 -8.98
N ASP A 15 6.55 14.52 -9.40
CA ASP A 15 5.50 15.28 -8.70
C ASP A 15 4.19 14.51 -8.55
N GLU A 16 3.78 13.68 -9.53
CA GLU A 16 2.56 12.86 -9.40
C GLU A 16 2.71 11.77 -8.31
N HIS A 17 3.90 11.22 -8.15
CA HIS A 17 4.20 10.24 -7.10
C HIS A 17 4.22 10.90 -5.73
N TRP A 18 4.85 12.08 -5.65
CA TRP A 18 4.94 12.86 -4.43
C TRP A 18 3.57 13.34 -3.97
N ASP A 19 2.73 13.83 -4.87
CA ASP A 19 1.38 14.33 -4.53
C ASP A 19 0.51 13.24 -3.89
N LEU A 20 0.58 12.00 -4.42
CA LEU A 20 -0.14 10.86 -3.86
C LEU A 20 0.36 10.50 -2.44
N ARG A 21 1.68 10.47 -2.24
CA ARG A 21 2.27 10.21 -0.90
C ARG A 21 1.96 11.34 0.07
N LYS A 22 2.05 12.60 -0.37
CA LYS A 22 1.75 13.79 0.41
C LYS A 22 0.30 13.81 0.86
N ALA A 23 -0.64 13.49 -0.02
CA ALA A 23 -2.06 13.36 0.33
C ALA A 23 -2.27 12.30 1.43
N PHE A 24 -1.59 11.15 1.32
CA PHE A 24 -1.62 10.09 2.34
C PHE A 24 -1.09 10.59 3.70
N ILE A 25 0.07 11.22 3.70
CA ILE A 25 0.72 11.72 4.93
C ILE A 25 -0.18 12.77 5.59
N ILE A 26 -0.70 13.76 4.85
CA ILE A 26 -1.56 14.80 5.39
C ILE A 26 -2.88 14.23 5.95
N GLN A 27 -3.50 13.28 5.24
CA GLN A 27 -4.78 12.69 5.63
C GLN A 27 -4.70 11.88 6.94
N TYR A 28 -3.54 11.25 7.18
CA TYR A 28 -3.32 10.33 8.31
C TYR A 28 -2.32 10.84 9.34
N HIS A 29 -1.82 12.07 9.17
CA HIS A 29 -0.97 12.72 10.14
C HIS A 29 -1.68 12.84 11.50
N GLY A 30 -0.98 12.46 12.57
CA GLY A 30 -1.54 12.42 13.92
C GLY A 30 -2.42 11.20 14.25
N LYS A 31 -2.73 10.34 13.27
CA LYS A 31 -3.38 9.03 13.52
C LYS A 31 -2.40 7.88 13.70
N PHE A 32 -1.21 8.01 13.11
CA PHE A 32 -0.14 7.03 13.20
C PHE A 32 1.17 7.70 13.62
N ASP A 33 2.07 6.89 14.16
CA ASP A 33 3.46 7.28 14.35
C ASP A 33 4.12 7.62 13.00
N GLU A 34 5.07 8.55 13.01
CA GLU A 34 5.70 9.09 11.80
C GLU A 34 6.35 7.99 10.96
N ASP A 35 7.13 7.11 11.56
CA ASP A 35 7.83 6.03 10.87
C ASP A 35 6.84 5.04 10.22
N ARG A 36 5.76 4.75 10.95
CA ARG A 36 4.68 3.87 10.46
C ARG A 36 3.90 4.52 9.33
N LEU A 37 3.62 5.82 9.43
CA LEU A 37 2.91 6.59 8.42
C LEU A 37 3.70 6.64 7.12
N LEU A 38 5.00 6.92 7.19
CA LEU A 38 5.90 6.94 6.04
C LEU A 38 5.96 5.57 5.37
N SER A 39 6.10 4.50 6.17
CA SER A 39 6.10 3.12 5.68
C SER A 39 4.79 2.76 4.95
N LEU A 40 3.64 3.14 5.52
CA LEU A 40 2.33 2.89 4.91
C LEU A 40 2.12 3.72 3.64
N SER A 41 2.57 4.98 3.62
CA SER A 41 2.49 5.84 2.43
C SER A 41 3.29 5.24 1.27
N GLN A 42 4.48 4.70 1.56
CA GLN A 42 5.33 4.07 0.56
C GLN A 42 4.74 2.75 0.07
N ALA A 43 4.21 1.94 0.98
CA ALA A 43 3.54 0.70 0.62
C ALA A 43 2.30 0.99 -0.26
N TYR A 44 1.48 1.96 0.12
CA TYR A 44 0.33 2.40 -0.69
C TYR A 44 0.77 2.80 -2.09
N PHE A 45 1.76 3.68 -2.20
CA PHE A 45 2.35 4.08 -3.47
C PHE A 45 2.85 2.90 -4.30
N ASN A 46 3.60 1.97 -3.70
CA ASN A 46 4.12 0.79 -4.39
C ASN A 46 2.98 -0.10 -4.91
N VAL A 47 1.89 -0.24 -4.15
CA VAL A 47 0.72 -0.96 -4.64
C VAL A 47 0.04 -0.16 -5.77
N GLU A 48 -0.19 1.15 -5.60
CA GLU A 48 -0.88 2.07 -6.53
C GLU A 48 -0.19 2.19 -7.89
N ILE A 49 1.10 2.50 -7.87
CA ILE A 49 1.86 2.90 -9.05
C ILE A 49 2.67 1.74 -9.61
N LEU A 50 3.33 0.95 -8.75
CA LEU A 50 4.18 -0.17 -9.17
C LEU A 50 3.40 -1.49 -9.30
N GLY A 51 2.14 -1.54 -8.82
CA GLY A 51 1.34 -2.76 -8.84
C GLY A 51 1.83 -3.85 -7.88
N CYS A 52 2.65 -3.50 -6.88
CA CYS A 52 3.17 -4.46 -5.91
C CYS A 52 2.04 -5.07 -5.06
N SER A 53 2.30 -6.24 -4.50
CA SER A 53 1.41 -6.91 -3.55
C SER A 53 2.18 -7.26 -2.29
N TYR A 54 1.53 -7.05 -1.15
CA TYR A 54 2.06 -7.35 0.17
C TYR A 54 1.23 -8.46 0.82
N SER A 55 1.60 -8.88 2.03
CA SER A 55 0.81 -9.83 2.82
C SER A 55 -0.65 -9.38 2.96
N ALA A 56 -1.58 -10.34 3.05
CA ALA A 56 -3.02 -10.07 3.06
C ALA A 56 -3.43 -9.04 4.13
N ASP A 57 -2.82 -9.09 5.31
CA ASP A 57 -3.07 -8.13 6.40
C ASP A 57 -2.73 -6.68 6.00
N VAL A 58 -1.55 -6.48 5.39
CA VAL A 58 -1.11 -5.18 4.89
C VAL A 58 -2.01 -4.71 3.75
N MET A 59 -2.38 -5.60 2.83
CA MET A 59 -3.27 -5.26 1.73
C MET A 59 -4.65 -4.83 2.22
N SER A 60 -5.21 -5.51 3.23
CA SER A 60 -6.48 -5.14 3.85
C SER A 60 -6.40 -3.77 4.54
N GLN A 61 -5.33 -3.53 5.29
CA GLN A 61 -5.08 -2.24 5.93
C GLN A 61 -4.94 -1.11 4.90
N LEU A 62 -4.16 -1.32 3.83
CA LEU A 62 -4.00 -0.34 2.76
C LEU A 62 -5.32 -0.08 2.02
N ASN A 63 -6.15 -1.11 1.79
CA ASN A 63 -7.44 -0.94 1.14
C ASN A 63 -8.38 -0.08 1.99
N LYS A 64 -8.42 -0.30 3.30
CA LYS A 64 -9.23 0.50 4.23
C LYS A 64 -8.77 1.96 4.32
N LEU A 65 -7.46 2.20 4.19
CA LEU A 65 -6.90 3.54 4.15
C LEU A 65 -7.14 4.19 2.77
N ALA A 66 -7.17 3.42 1.69
CA ALA A 66 -7.47 3.92 0.35
C ALA A 66 -8.90 4.48 0.23
N GLU A 67 -9.87 3.95 0.98
CA GLU A 67 -11.26 4.46 1.00
C GLU A 67 -11.36 5.93 1.45
N GLY A 68 -10.40 6.40 2.25
CA GLY A 68 -10.35 7.79 2.72
C GLY A 68 -9.56 8.75 1.81
N LEU A 69 -9.04 8.26 0.69
CA LEU A 69 -8.17 9.00 -0.21
C LEU A 69 -8.85 9.23 -1.57
N PRO A 70 -8.42 10.25 -2.34
CA PRO A 70 -8.94 10.45 -3.68
C PRO A 70 -8.68 9.22 -4.56
N PRO A 71 -9.59 8.91 -5.50
CA PRO A 71 -9.46 7.75 -6.37
C PRO A 71 -8.18 7.86 -7.19
N SER A 72 -7.27 6.92 -6.99
CA SER A 72 -6.05 6.84 -7.78
C SER A 72 -6.34 6.28 -9.18
N LYS A 73 -5.53 6.70 -10.16
CA LYS A 73 -5.66 6.36 -11.59
C LYS A 73 -5.23 4.94 -11.93
N ARG A 74 -5.43 3.96 -11.03
CA ARG A 74 -5.03 2.57 -11.30
C ARG A 74 -5.85 1.99 -12.47
N PRO A 75 -5.24 1.22 -13.38
CA PRO A 75 -6.00 0.25 -14.16
C PRO A 75 -6.57 -0.84 -13.23
N PRO A 76 -7.71 -1.47 -13.56
CA PRO A 76 -8.34 -2.47 -12.71
C PRO A 76 -7.37 -3.63 -12.41
N LYS A 77 -7.23 -3.96 -11.13
CA LYS A 77 -6.36 -5.05 -10.64
C LYS A 77 -6.86 -6.38 -11.17
N LYS A 78 -5.94 -7.18 -11.71
CA LYS A 78 -6.18 -8.61 -11.95
C LYS A 78 -6.11 -9.28 -10.59
N GLU A 79 -7.24 -9.82 -10.11
CA GLU A 79 -7.31 -10.66 -8.91
C GLU A 79 -6.20 -11.71 -9.00
N GLN A 80 -5.22 -11.66 -8.08
CA GLN A 80 -4.25 -12.74 -7.98
C GLN A 80 -4.97 -13.91 -7.34
N VAL A 81 -5.46 -14.82 -8.19
CA VAL A 81 -5.96 -16.13 -7.78
C VAL A 81 -4.85 -16.79 -6.98
N THR A 82 -5.06 -16.94 -5.67
CA THR A 82 -4.22 -17.76 -4.81
C THR A 82 -4.20 -19.17 -5.39
N PHE A 83 -3.08 -19.59 -5.96
CA PHE A 83 -2.83 -21.01 -6.20
C PHE A 83 -2.72 -21.68 -4.85
N VAL A 84 -3.81 -22.29 -4.38
CA VAL A 84 -3.77 -23.22 -3.26
C VAL A 84 -3.10 -24.50 -3.75
N PRO A 85 -1.94 -24.93 -3.22
CA PRO A 85 -1.46 -26.27 -3.48
C PRO A 85 -2.39 -27.26 -2.77
N ASP A 86 -3.05 -28.11 -3.55
CA ASP A 86 -3.77 -29.28 -3.06
C ASP A 86 -2.76 -30.20 -2.35
N ASN A 87 -2.76 -30.16 -1.02
CA ASN A 87 -1.96 -31.02 -0.18
C ASN A 87 -2.85 -32.10 0.43
N GLN A 88 -3.22 -33.11 -0.37
CA GLN A 88 -3.66 -34.39 0.18
C GLN A 88 -2.44 -35.30 0.40
N GLN A 89 -2.01 -35.39 1.67
CA GLN A 89 -1.22 -36.51 2.17
C GLN A 89 -2.14 -37.69 2.53
N GLU A 90 -1.56 -38.89 2.43
CA GLU A 90 -1.95 -40.19 3.01
C GLU A 90 -2.97 -41.06 2.24
N HIS A 91 -2.45 -42.12 1.61
CA HIS A 91 -2.58 -43.47 2.18
C HIS A 91 -1.54 -44.43 1.59
N ASP A 92 -0.57 -44.82 2.42
CA ASP A 92 0.21 -46.06 2.26
C ASP A 92 -0.57 -47.16 2.97
N VAL A 93 -1.00 -48.21 2.25
CA VAL A 93 -1.07 -49.58 2.76
C VAL A 93 -0.89 -50.54 1.59
N ILE A 94 0.13 -51.38 1.75
CA ILE A 94 0.60 -52.52 0.93
C ILE A 94 -0.50 -53.57 0.73
#